data_AF-A0A5A9DS91-F1
#
_entry.id   AF-A0A5A9DS91-F1
#
_cell.length_a   1.000
_cell.length_b   1.000
_cell.length_c   1.000
_cell.angle_alpha   90.00
_cell.angle_beta   90.00
_cell.angle_gamma   90.00
#
_symmetry.space_group_name_H-M   'P 1'
#
loop_
_entity.id
_entity.type
_entity.pdbx_description
1 polymer ?
#
loop_
_entity_poly.entity_id
_entity_poly.type
_entity_poly.pdbx_seq_one_letter_code
_entity_poly.pdbx_strand_id
1 'polypeptide(L)' 'MAKYSEEFKLKLVTEYLDGHLGYKSLAKKYNLPSKTPLQDWVRAYKTQGIEGIKRREINKAYSVQFKLDTILFML' A
#
# COMPACT_ATOMS: atom_id res chain seq x y z
N MET A 1 8.80 -5.40 6.15
CA MET A 1 7.44 -6.00 6.11
C MET A 1 6.41 -4.89 6.02
N ALA A 2 5.34 -5.05 5.24
CA ALA A 2 4.25 -4.08 5.27
C ALA A 2 3.52 -4.20 6.61
N LYS A 3 3.39 -3.07 7.34
CA LYS A 3 2.77 -3.04 8.68
C LYS A 3 1.26 -3.35 8.66
N TYR A 4 0.60 -3.09 7.53
CA TYR A 4 -0.84 -3.23 7.37
C TYR A 4 -1.13 -4.09 6.13
N SER A 5 -2.03 -5.07 6.28
CA SER A 5 -2.51 -5.91 5.18
C SER A 5 -3.39 -5.10 4.22
N GLU A 6 -3.52 -5.58 2.99
CA GLU A 6 -4.37 -4.96 1.97
C GLU A 6 -5.83 -4.93 2.39
N GLU A 7 -6.32 -6.04 2.95
CA GLU A 7 -7.67 -6.18 3.50
C GLU A 7 -7.96 -5.12 4.57
N PHE A 8 -7.00 -4.89 5.47
CA PHE A 8 -7.14 -3.87 6.51
C PHE A 8 -7.22 -2.46 5.92
N LYS A 9 -6.36 -2.14 4.93
CA LYS A 9 -6.43 -0.85 4.24
C LYS A 9 -7.76 -0.67 3.53
N LEU A 10 -8.23 -1.68 2.81
CA LEU A 10 -9.49 -1.64 2.06
C LEU A 10 -10.65 -1.39 3.01
N LYS A 11 -10.72 -2.12 4.14
CA LYS A 11 -11.74 -1.92 5.17
C LYS A 11 -11.82 -0.46 5.64
N LEU A 12 -10.67 0.13 5.99
CA LEU A 12 -10.64 1.51 6.49
C LEU A 12 -10.99 2.54 5.41
N VAL A 13 -10.56 2.33 4.17
CA VAL A 13 -10.92 3.21 3.05
C VAL A 13 -12.43 3.16 2.80
N THR A 14 -13.02 1.97 2.75
CA THR A 14 -14.47 1.80 2.55
C THR A 14 -15.26 2.46 3.67
N GLU A 15 -14.90 2.24 4.93
CA GLU A 15 -15.58 2.86 6.09
C GLU A 15 -15.46 4.40 6.08
N TYR A 16 -14.34 4.94 5.59
CA TYR A 16 -14.22 6.39 5.39
C TYR A 16 -15.12 6.90 4.26
N LEU A 17 -15.21 6.17 3.15
CA LEU A 17 -16.06 6.54 2.00
C LEU A 17 -17.56 6.47 2.31
N ASP A 18 -17.95 5.58 3.23
CA ASP A 18 -19.33 5.48 3.75
C ASP A 18 -19.74 6.72 4.55
N GLY A 19 -18.79 7.59 4.91
CA GLY A 19 -19.07 8.92 5.46
C GLY A 19 -19.36 8.95 6.96
N HIS A 20 -19.33 7.81 7.66
CA HIS A 20 -19.67 7.73 9.08
C HIS A 20 -18.64 8.41 10.00
N LEU A 21 -17.36 8.42 9.64
CA LEU A 21 -16.27 8.94 10.48
C LEU A 21 -15.22 9.67 9.67
N GLY A 22 -14.74 10.81 10.19
CA GLY A 22 -13.58 11.52 9.64
C GLY A 22 -12.25 10.81 9.94
N TYR A 23 -11.20 11.22 9.23
CA TYR A 23 -9.86 10.60 9.31
C TYR A 23 -9.31 10.42 10.74
N LYS A 24 -9.46 11.44 11.59
CA LYS A 24 -8.94 11.40 12.98
C LYS A 24 -9.70 10.38 13.83
N SER A 25 -11.03 10.36 13.71
CA SER A 25 -11.89 9.47 14.47
C SER A 25 -11.67 8.01 14.06
N LEU A 26 -11.53 7.76 12.75
CA LEU A 26 -11.27 6.42 12.23
C LEU A 26 -9.87 5.93 12.63
N ALA A 27 -8.86 6.79 12.56
CA ALA A 27 -7.52 6.47 13.04
C ALA A 27 -7.52 6.08 14.53
N LYS A 28 -8.25 6.83 15.38
CA LYS A 28 -8.39 6.52 16.80
C LYS A 28 -9.12 5.19 17.02
N LYS A 29 -10.22 4.94 16.30
CA LYS A 29 -11.02 3.70 16.38
C LYS A 29 -10.17 2.45 16.12
N TYR A 30 -9.24 2.53 15.18
CA TYR A 30 -8.37 1.43 14.78
C TYR A 30 -6.95 1.51 15.36
N ASN A 31 -6.72 2.37 16.36
CA ASN A 31 -5.43 2.57 17.01
C ASN A 31 -4.27 2.85 16.01
N LEU A 32 -4.55 3.59 14.94
CA LEU A 32 -3.50 4.09 14.07
C LEU A 32 -2.75 5.21 14.80
N PRO A 33 -1.40 5.21 14.73
CA PRO A 33 -0.58 6.23 15.39
C PRO A 33 -0.79 7.63 14.78
N SER A 34 -1.30 7.70 13.54
CA SER A 34 -1.65 8.95 12.87
C SER A 34 -2.76 8.70 11.85
N LYS A 35 -3.45 9.77 11.46
CA LYS A 35 -4.40 9.78 10.33
C LYS A 35 -3.71 9.71 8.96
N THR A 36 -2.42 10.03 8.88
CA THR A 36 -1.69 10.15 7.61
C THR A 36 -1.79 8.89 6.73
N PRO A 37 -1.55 7.67 7.26
CA PRO A 37 -1.65 6.45 6.44
C PRO A 37 -3.03 6.27 5.81
N LEU A 38 -4.09 6.58 6.57
CA LEU A 38 -5.46 6.51 6.07
C LEU A 38 -5.72 7.55 4.96
N GLN A 39 -5.20 8.77 5.12
CA GLN A 39 -5.31 9.80 4.07
C GLN A 39 -4.61 9.36 2.78
N ASP A 40 -3.44 8.75 2.89
CA ASP A 40 -2.68 8.25 1.74
C ASP A 40 -3.42 7.10 1.05
N TRP A 41 -3.98 6.16 1.81
CA TRP A 41 -4.75 5.04 1.25
C TRP A 41 -6.03 5.52 0.56
N VAL A 42 -6.77 6.44 1.17
CA VAL A 42 -7.97 7.02 0.55
C VAL A 42 -7.61 7.78 -0.72
N ARG A 43 -6.51 8.55 -0.72
CA ARG A 43 -6.02 9.24 -1.92
C ARG A 43 -5.67 8.24 -3.02
N ALA A 44 -4.86 7.23 -2.71
CA ALA A 44 -4.45 6.23 -3.68
C ALA A 44 -5.65 5.45 -4.24
N TYR A 45 -6.62 5.11 -3.39
CA TYR A 45 -7.85 4.46 -3.81
C TYR A 45 -8.71 5.35 -4.71
N LYS A 46 -8.84 6.64 -4.41
CA LYS A 46 -9.57 7.57 -5.28
C LYS A 46 -8.92 7.76 -6.65
N THR A 47 -7.59 7.64 -6.74
CA THR A 47 -6.88 7.78 -8.02
C THR A 47 -6.83 6.48 -8.83
N GLN A 48 -6.64 5.33 -8.19
CA GLN A 48 -6.30 4.05 -8.86
C GLN A 48 -7.18 2.87 -8.41
N GLY A 49 -8.21 3.11 -7.61
CA GLY A 49 -9.03 2.07 -7.02
C GLY A 49 -8.22 1.13 -6.11
N ILE A 50 -8.58 -0.15 -6.11
CA ILE A 50 -7.92 -1.18 -5.30
C ILE A 50 -6.43 -1.30 -5.63
N GLU A 51 -6.04 -1.11 -6.90
CA GLU A 51 -4.64 -1.19 -7.33
C GLU A 51 -3.75 -0.14 -6.66
N GLY A 52 -4.32 1.01 -6.26
CA GLY A 52 -3.58 2.06 -5.55
C GLY A 52 -3.19 1.69 -4.11
N ILE A 53 -3.92 0.77 -3.48
CA ILE A 53 -3.67 0.35 -2.09
C ILE A 53 -3.01 -1.04 -1.98
N LYS A 54 -3.05 -1.80 -3.07
CA LYS A 54 -2.33 -3.07 -3.22
C LYS A 54 -0.84 -2.87 -3.04
N ARG A 55 -0.20 -3.87 -2.44
CA ARG A 55 1.23 -3.91 -2.31
C ARG A 55 1.81 -4.11 -3.71
N ARG A 56 2.74 -3.24 -4.11
CA ARG A 56 3.61 -3.56 -5.23
C ARG A 56 4.46 -4.76 -4.84
N GLU A 57 4.26 -5.88 -5.52
CA GLU A 57 5.20 -6.98 -5.49
C GLU A 57 6.49 -6.55 -6.19
N ILE A 58 7.40 -5.94 -5.44
CA ILE A 58 8.77 -5.77 -5.91
C ILE A 58 9.51 -7.08 -5.63
N ASN A 59 9.05 -8.18 -6.21
CA ASN A 59 9.87 -9.38 -6.35
C ASN A 59 10.81 -9.17 -7.53
N LYS A 60 11.72 -8.19 -7.43
CA LYS A 60 12.90 -8.11 -8.30
C LYS A 60 13.95 -9.09 -7.79
N ALA A 61 13.60 -10.36 -7.70
CA ALA A 61 14.62 -11.38 -7.82
C ALA A 61 15.03 -11.36 -9.28
N TYR A 62 16.01 -10.52 -9.63
CA TYR A 62 16.66 -10.59 -10.93
C TYR A 62 17.04 -12.06 -11.14
N SER A 63 16.61 -12.63 -12.28
CA SER A 63 16.93 -14.01 -12.60
C SER A 63 18.45 -14.19 -12.48
N VAL A 64 18.88 -15.37 -12.04
CA VAL A 64 20.31 -15.71 -12.00
C VAL A 64 20.94 -15.42 -13.37
N GLN A 65 20.19 -15.68 -14.44
CA GLN A 65 20.55 -15.34 -15.81
C GLN A 65 20.80 -13.85 -16.02
N PHE A 66 19.88 -12.96 -15.60
CA PHE A 66 20.07 -11.51 -15.74
C PHE A 66 21.33 -11.03 -15.01
N LYS A 67 21.62 -11.60 -13.84
CA LYS A 67 22.84 -11.29 -13.09
C LYS A 67 24.10 -11.75 -13.82
N LEU A 68 24.08 -12.94 -14.42
CA LEU A 68 25.20 -13.47 -15.22
C LEU A 68 25.44 -12.66 -16.50
N ASP A 69 24.37 -12.36 -17.24
CA ASP A 69 24.45 -11.58 -18.49
C ASP A 69 25.02 -10.17 -18.23
N THR A 70 24.66 -9.57 -17.09
CA THR A 70 25.20 -8.26 -16.68
C THR A 70 26.70 -8.30 -16.41
N ILE A 71 27.22 -9.38 -15.81
CA ILE A 71 28.65 -9.55 -15.53
C ILE A 71 29.41 -9.80 -16.84
N LEU A 72 28.87 -10.65 -17.72
CA LEU A 72 29.44 -10.96 -19.03
C LEU A 72 29.49 -9.74 -19.97
N PHE A 73 28.52 -8.83 -19.86
CA PHE A 73 28.48 -7.61 -20.66
C PHE A 73 29.50 -6.54 -20.23
N MET A 74 30.04 -6.61 -19.01
CA MET A 74 31.03 -5.65 -18.48
C MET A 74 32.50 -6.10 -18.68
N LEU A 75 32.72 -7.26 -19.29
CA LEU A 75 34.04 -7.81 -19.65
C LEU A 75 34.28 -7.67 -21.15
#